data_AF-A0A1J5R1G4-F1
#
_entry.id   AF-A0A1J5R1G4-F1
#
_cell.length_a   1.000
_cell.length_b   1.000
_cell.length_c   1.000
_cell.angle_alpha   90.00
_cell.angle_beta   90.00
_cell.angle_gamma   90.00
#
_symmetry.space_group_name_H-M   'P 1'
#
loop_
_entity.id
_entity.type
_entity.pdbx_description
1 polymer ?
#
loop_
_entity_poly.entity_id
_entity_poly.type
_entity_poly.pdbx_seq_one_letter_code
_entity_poly.pdbx_strand_id
1 'polypeptide(L)'
;MSLNTFSMRMRLPTRRPPGSKSGEGAGRGEVLLLAARPWFIWGSLLVALLVEFLPLGRHPWLPDVLAATLVFWAVHQPRRVGIGAGFLLGLLVDVQQGALLGEHALAYTLLAFLAVALHRRLLWFSLPQQALQVLPLFFAAQILEFIVRMATGGSFPGWSFFLAPVLQALLWPGLSWLLLAPQRRAPDTDQNRPL
;
A
#
# COMPACT_ATOMS: atom_id res chain seq x y z
N MET A 1 -41.07 38.42 -56.16
CA MET A 1 -39.94 38.17 -57.08
C MET A 1 -39.06 37.12 -56.40
N SER A 2 -39.15 35.89 -56.88
CA SER A 2 -38.62 34.67 -56.26
C SER A 2 -37.33 34.25 -56.97
N LEU A 3 -36.26 33.91 -56.24
CA LEU A 3 -35.14 33.15 -56.79
C LEU A 3 -34.69 32.08 -55.79
N ASN A 4 -35.14 30.87 -56.10
CA ASN A 4 -34.82 29.60 -55.47
C ASN A 4 -33.44 29.15 -55.97
N THR A 5 -32.43 29.01 -55.10
CA THR A 5 -31.09 28.55 -55.49
C THR A 5 -30.91 27.08 -55.08
N PHE A 6 -31.17 26.19 -56.03
CA PHE A 6 -31.02 24.75 -55.91
C PHE A 6 -29.54 24.37 -56.08
N SER A 7 -28.82 24.09 -54.98
CA SER A 7 -27.43 23.59 -55.03
C SER A 7 -27.41 22.07 -54.93
N MET A 8 -27.47 21.41 -56.10
CA MET A 8 -27.30 19.97 -56.25
C MET A 8 -25.81 19.61 -56.15
N ARG A 9 -25.32 19.36 -54.92
CA ARG A 9 -23.97 18.81 -54.70
C ARG A 9 -23.94 17.31 -55.04
N MET A 10 -23.45 17.01 -56.24
CA MET A 10 -23.02 15.67 -56.65
C MET A 10 -21.83 15.22 -55.79
N ARG A 11 -22.06 14.37 -54.77
CA ARG A 11 -20.98 13.70 -54.01
C ARG A 11 -20.55 12.45 -54.78
N LEU A 12 -19.32 12.47 -55.28
CA LEU A 12 -18.63 11.31 -55.84
C LEU A 12 -18.48 10.20 -54.76
N PRO A 13 -18.61 8.92 -55.12
CA PRO A 13 -18.26 7.81 -54.23
C PRO A 13 -16.74 7.73 -54.10
N THR A 14 -16.21 8.13 -52.94
CA THR A 14 -14.80 7.87 -52.62
C THR A 14 -14.63 6.37 -52.37
N ARG A 15 -13.90 5.71 -53.27
CA ARG A 15 -13.43 4.33 -53.11
C ARG A 15 -12.73 4.18 -51.76
N ARG A 16 -13.19 3.25 -50.92
CA ARG A 16 -12.42 2.81 -49.74
C ARG A 16 -11.16 2.07 -50.21
N PRO A 17 -9.96 2.40 -49.73
CA PRO A 17 -8.80 1.53 -49.92
C PRO A 17 -8.93 0.28 -49.05
N PRO A 18 -8.57 -0.92 -49.54
CA PRO A 18 -8.44 -2.11 -48.70
C PRO A 18 -7.08 -2.08 -48.00
N GLY A 19 -7.06 -2.29 -46.69
CA GLY A 19 -5.84 -2.60 -45.94
C GLY A 19 -5.27 -1.47 -45.11
N SER A 20 -6.02 -0.97 -44.11
CA SER A 20 -5.35 -0.52 -42.88
C SER A 20 -4.93 -1.79 -42.14
N LYS A 21 -3.63 -2.07 -42.07
CA LYS A 21 -3.09 -2.96 -41.05
C LYS A 21 -3.51 -2.40 -39.70
N SER A 22 -4.58 -2.96 -39.15
CA SER A 22 -5.04 -2.71 -37.79
C SER A 22 -3.84 -2.92 -36.89
N GLY A 23 -3.45 -1.84 -36.21
CA GLY A 23 -2.23 -1.76 -35.44
C GLY A 23 -2.04 -2.99 -34.56
N GLU A 24 -0.91 -3.65 -34.76
CA GLU A 24 -0.24 -4.48 -33.76
C GLU A 24 0.28 -3.58 -32.63
N GLY A 25 -0.67 -2.93 -31.94
CA GLY A 25 -0.50 -2.20 -30.70
C GLY A 25 -1.51 -2.67 -29.66
N ALA A 26 -2.04 -3.89 -29.83
CA ALA A 26 -2.98 -4.48 -28.89
C ALA A 26 -2.22 -5.00 -27.65
N GLY A 27 -2.20 -4.17 -26.60
CA GLY A 27 -2.28 -4.71 -25.24
C GLY A 27 -0.96 -5.07 -24.54
N ARG A 28 0.09 -4.24 -24.66
CA ARG A 28 1.06 -4.09 -23.55
C ARG A 28 0.53 -3.14 -22.46
N GLY A 29 -0.79 -3.08 -22.32
CA GLY A 29 -1.48 -2.23 -21.37
C GLY A 29 -1.80 -3.06 -20.14
N GLU A 30 -1.08 -2.79 -19.07
CA GLU A 30 -1.48 -3.06 -17.70
C GLU A 30 -1.73 -4.54 -17.39
N VAL A 31 -0.69 -5.21 -16.88
CA VAL A 31 -0.91 -6.15 -15.78
C VAL A 31 -1.57 -5.32 -14.67
N LEU A 32 -2.89 -5.21 -14.75
CA LEU A 32 -3.73 -4.49 -13.83
C LEU A 32 -3.59 -5.26 -12.51
N LEU A 33 -2.76 -4.77 -11.59
CA LEU A 33 -2.79 -5.23 -10.21
C LEU A 33 -4.20 -4.87 -9.70
N LEU A 34 -5.11 -5.84 -9.80
CA LEU A 34 -6.49 -5.69 -9.40
C LEU A 34 -6.51 -5.19 -7.95
N ALA A 35 -7.39 -4.23 -7.67
CA ALA A 35 -7.57 -3.72 -6.31
C ALA A 35 -7.78 -4.91 -5.37
N ALA A 36 -6.90 -5.05 -4.37
CA ALA A 36 -6.93 -6.18 -3.45
C ALA A 36 -8.33 -6.33 -2.83
N ARG A 37 -8.80 -7.55 -2.58
CA ARG A 37 -10.13 -7.74 -1.97
C ARG A 37 -10.15 -7.14 -0.55
N PRO A 38 -11.17 -6.35 -0.14
CA PRO A 38 -11.15 -5.66 1.14
C PRO A 38 -10.94 -6.57 2.34
N TRP A 39 -11.55 -7.76 2.33
CA TRP A 39 -11.41 -8.73 3.41
C TRP A 39 -9.97 -9.23 3.59
N PHE A 40 -9.17 -9.30 2.51
CA PHE A 40 -7.78 -9.74 2.60
C PHE A 40 -6.89 -8.66 3.24
N ILE A 41 -7.17 -7.39 2.93
CA ILE A 41 -6.51 -6.24 3.55
C ILE A 41 -6.74 -6.24 5.06
N TRP A 42 -8.01 -6.21 5.47
CA TRP A 42 -8.37 -6.15 6.88
C TRP A 42 -8.04 -7.45 7.63
N GLY A 43 -8.15 -8.60 6.96
CA GLY A 43 -7.75 -9.90 7.52
C GLY A 43 -6.24 -9.98 7.79
N SER A 44 -5.40 -9.49 6.88
CA SER A 44 -3.95 -9.46 7.10
C SER A 44 -3.53 -8.44 8.18
N LEU A 45 -4.20 -7.28 8.26
CA LEU A 45 -4.00 -6.34 9.37
C LEU A 45 -4.42 -6.95 10.72
N LEU A 46 -5.55 -7.67 10.76
CA LEU A 46 -5.99 -8.37 11.96
C LEU A 46 -4.99 -9.46 12.37
N VAL A 47 -4.49 -10.27 11.43
CA VAL A 47 -3.47 -11.26 11.72
C VAL A 47 -2.19 -10.60 12.26
N ALA A 48 -1.73 -9.51 11.65
CA ALA A 48 -0.56 -8.78 12.13
C ALA A 48 -0.78 -8.20 13.54
N LEU A 49 -1.99 -7.71 13.84
CA LEU A 49 -2.38 -7.25 15.18
C LEU A 49 -2.37 -8.40 16.20
N LEU A 50 -2.88 -9.57 15.83
CA LEU A 50 -2.85 -10.74 16.71
C LEU A 50 -1.42 -11.23 16.96
N VAL A 51 -0.53 -11.13 15.96
CA VAL A 51 0.90 -11.42 16.12
C VAL A 51 1.54 -10.45 17.12
N GLU A 52 1.19 -9.15 17.03
CA GLU A 52 1.67 -8.12 17.97
C GLU A 52 1.25 -8.41 19.43
N PHE A 53 0.11 -9.09 19.62
CA PHE A 53 -0.39 -9.43 20.95
C PHE A 53 0.23 -10.71 21.54
N LEU A 54 1.02 -11.46 20.77
CA LEU A 54 1.68 -12.66 21.27
C LEU A 54 2.71 -12.29 22.33
N PRO A 55 2.76 -12.99 23.48
CA PRO A 55 3.72 -12.71 24.54
C PRO A 55 5.11 -13.30 24.20
N LEU A 56 5.74 -12.80 23.14
CA LEU A 56 7.04 -13.28 22.63
C LEU A 56 8.25 -12.83 23.49
N GLY A 57 8.00 -12.10 24.58
CA GLY A 57 9.03 -11.38 25.31
C GLY A 57 9.26 -9.99 24.72
N ARG A 58 9.22 -8.96 25.56
CA ARG A 58 9.39 -7.56 25.16
C ARG A 58 10.86 -7.27 24.84
N HIS A 59 11.26 -7.58 23.62
CA HIS A 59 12.59 -7.25 23.13
C HIS A 59 12.55 -5.93 22.34
N PRO A 60 13.30 -4.89 22.75
CA PRO A 60 13.27 -3.58 22.08
C PRO A 60 13.65 -3.60 20.60
N TRP A 61 14.36 -4.62 20.14
CA TRP A 61 14.82 -4.78 18.76
C TRP A 61 13.83 -5.53 17.87
N LEU A 62 12.75 -6.10 18.39
CA LEU A 62 11.79 -6.84 17.57
C LEU A 62 11.12 -5.89 16.56
N PRO A 63 11.06 -6.26 15.26
CA PRO A 63 10.38 -5.44 14.27
C PRO A 63 8.87 -5.50 14.45
N ASP A 64 8.22 -4.35 14.28
CA ASP A 64 6.76 -4.26 14.35
C ASP A 64 6.14 -4.70 13.01
N VAL A 65 5.58 -5.91 13.03
CA VAL A 65 4.97 -6.54 11.85
C VAL A 65 3.65 -5.85 11.50
N LEU A 66 2.91 -5.33 12.49
CA LEU A 66 1.67 -4.61 12.29
C LEU A 66 1.93 -3.26 11.59
N ALA A 67 2.91 -2.49 12.06
CA ALA A 67 3.35 -1.25 11.43
C ALA A 67 3.82 -1.47 9.99
N ALA A 68 4.61 -2.52 9.73
CA ALA A 68 5.04 -2.87 8.38
C ALA A 68 3.84 -3.22 7.47
N THR A 69 2.88 -3.98 7.98
CA THR A 69 1.66 -4.38 7.25
C THR A 69 0.75 -3.17 6.98
N LEU A 70 0.63 -2.27 7.96
CA LEU A 70 -0.08 -0.99 7.84
C LEU A 70 0.51 -0.13 6.74
N VAL A 71 1.83 0.10 6.76
CA VAL A 71 2.53 0.88 5.73
C VAL A 71 2.37 0.22 4.36
N PHE A 72 2.51 -1.10 4.28
CA PHE A 72 2.30 -1.83 3.02
C PHE A 72 0.92 -1.52 2.42
N TRP A 73 -0.16 -1.64 3.19
CA TRP A 73 -1.50 -1.39 2.68
C TRP A 73 -1.80 0.08 2.45
N ALA A 74 -1.25 0.99 3.27
CA ALA A 74 -1.36 2.43 3.04
C ALA A 74 -0.68 2.87 1.73
N VAL A 75 0.43 2.21 1.35
CA VAL A 75 1.10 2.43 0.06
C VAL A 75 0.31 1.82 -1.11
N HIS A 76 -0.15 0.57 -0.99
CA HIS A 76 -0.76 -0.15 -2.12
C HIS A 76 -2.25 0.17 -2.31
N GLN A 77 -2.96 0.55 -1.25
CA GLN A 77 -4.40 0.77 -1.22
C GLN A 77 -4.77 2.01 -0.36
N PRO A 78 -4.25 3.21 -0.68
CA PRO A 78 -4.41 4.43 0.14
C PRO A 78 -5.87 4.88 0.31
N ARG A 79 -6.77 4.44 -0.59
CA ARG A 79 -8.22 4.74 -0.49
C ARG A 79 -8.93 3.93 0.59
N ARG A 80 -8.29 2.89 1.14
CA ARG A 80 -8.90 1.96 2.10
C ARG A 80 -8.19 1.97 3.45
N VAL A 81 -6.87 2.04 3.42
CA VAL A 81 -6.03 2.10 4.62
C VAL A 81 -5.33 3.43 4.63
N GLY A 82 -5.53 4.19 5.70
CA GLY A 82 -4.98 5.53 5.85
C GLY A 82 -4.89 5.91 7.32
N ILE A 83 -4.82 7.22 7.58
CA ILE A 83 -4.58 7.83 8.89
C ILE A 83 -5.50 7.24 9.98
N GLY A 84 -6.81 7.21 9.74
CA GLY A 84 -7.77 6.69 10.72
C GLY A 84 -7.60 5.21 11.06
N ALA A 85 -7.20 4.38 10.10
CA ALA A 85 -6.89 2.97 10.35
C ALA A 85 -5.63 2.83 11.21
N GLY A 86 -4.58 3.61 10.90
CA GLY A 86 -3.36 3.66 11.70
C GLY A 86 -3.62 4.07 13.15
N PHE A 87 -4.40 5.14 13.35
CA PHE A 87 -4.78 5.61 14.68
C PHE A 87 -5.54 4.54 15.48
N LEU A 88 -6.57 3.93 14.89
CA LEU A 88 -7.37 2.90 15.57
C LEU A 88 -6.55 1.65 15.91
N LEU A 89 -5.70 1.19 14.99
CA LEU A 89 -4.82 0.04 15.25
C LEU A 89 -3.82 0.36 16.37
N GLY A 90 -3.22 1.56 16.36
CA GLY A 90 -2.31 1.96 17.42
C GLY A 90 -3.00 2.10 18.78
N LEU A 91 -4.24 2.59 18.83
CA LEU A 91 -5.04 2.58 20.06
C LEU A 91 -5.29 1.16 20.60
N LEU A 92 -5.57 0.19 19.72
CA LEU A 92 -5.75 -1.20 20.13
C LEU A 92 -4.46 -1.78 20.73
N VAL A 93 -3.30 -1.44 20.16
CA VAL A 93 -2.00 -1.82 20.71
C VAL A 93 -1.75 -1.15 22.05
N ASP A 94 -1.99 0.16 22.17
CA ASP A 94 -1.80 0.90 23.43
C ASP A 94 -2.65 0.29 24.56
N VAL A 95 -3.92 -0.05 24.28
CA VAL A 95 -4.85 -0.69 25.24
C VAL A 95 -4.36 -2.08 25.67
N GLN A 96 -3.92 -2.92 24.72
CA GLN A 96 -3.46 -4.27 25.02
C GLN A 96 -2.16 -4.26 25.82
N GLN A 97 -1.24 -3.35 25.48
CA GLN A 97 0.08 -3.29 26.08
C GLN A 97 0.12 -2.60 27.45
N GLY A 98 -1.01 -2.00 27.87
CA GLY A 98 -1.07 -1.12 29.04
C GLY A 98 -0.18 0.10 28.90
N ALA A 99 0.16 0.48 27.67
CA ALA A 99 0.96 1.66 27.38
C ALA A 99 0.14 2.93 27.63
N LEU A 100 0.82 4.08 27.70
CA LEU A 100 0.09 5.34 27.65
C LEU A 100 -0.70 5.40 26.34
N LEU A 101 -2.01 5.63 26.45
CA LEU A 101 -2.89 5.84 25.30
C LEU A 101 -2.30 6.97 24.44
N GLY A 102 -1.75 6.64 23.27
CA GLY A 102 -1.14 7.61 22.38
C GLY A 102 0.23 7.22 21.81
N GLU A 103 1.01 6.32 22.41
CA GLU A 103 2.35 6.01 21.90
C GLU A 103 2.27 5.38 20.50
N HIS A 104 1.64 4.22 20.37
CA HIS A 104 1.46 3.56 19.08
C HIS A 104 0.41 4.26 18.23
N ALA A 105 -0.64 4.83 18.83
CA ALA A 105 -1.64 5.59 18.09
C ALA A 105 -1.02 6.73 17.28
N LEU A 106 -0.11 7.52 17.86
CA LEU A 106 0.58 8.60 17.15
C LEU A 106 1.60 8.08 16.13
N ALA A 107 2.37 7.06 16.49
CA ALA A 107 3.36 6.46 15.60
C ALA A 107 2.73 5.88 14.32
N TYR A 108 1.65 5.11 14.47
CA TYR A 108 0.95 4.50 13.34
C TYR A 108 0.18 5.53 12.51
N THR A 109 -0.32 6.59 13.14
CA THR A 109 -0.91 7.73 12.44
C THR A 109 0.12 8.42 11.55
N LEU A 110 1.33 8.68 12.08
CA LEU A 110 2.43 9.25 11.31
C LEU A 110 2.83 8.33 10.15
N LEU A 111 3.00 7.03 10.41
CA LEU A 111 3.33 6.04 9.39
C LEU A 111 2.30 6.01 8.28
N ALA A 112 1.02 5.92 8.62
CA ALA A 112 -0.06 5.90 7.64
C ALA A 112 -0.10 7.20 6.83
N PHE A 113 0.09 8.36 7.47
CA PHE A 113 0.19 9.65 6.77
C PHE A 113 1.35 9.68 5.79
N LEU A 114 2.58 9.34 6.21
CA LEU A 114 3.77 9.35 5.35
C LEU A 114 3.66 8.33 4.22
N ALA A 115 3.14 7.13 4.52
CA ALA A 115 2.90 6.08 3.53
C ALA A 115 1.92 6.54 2.45
N VAL A 116 0.79 7.15 2.84
CA VAL A 116 -0.16 7.73 1.89
C VAL A 116 0.44 8.92 1.14
N ALA A 117 1.24 9.77 1.78
CA ALA A 117 1.89 10.90 1.09
C ALA A 117 2.89 10.43 0.02
N LEU A 118 3.61 9.33 0.29
CA LEU A 118 4.69 8.82 -0.55
C LEU A 118 4.30 7.64 -1.45
N HIS A 119 3.04 7.18 -1.40
CA HIS A 119 2.61 5.94 -2.04
C HIS A 119 2.97 5.86 -3.53
N ARG A 120 2.73 6.93 -4.30
CA ARG A 120 3.05 6.96 -5.74
C ARG A 120 4.54 6.82 -6.01
N ARG A 121 5.36 7.49 -5.21
CA ARG A 121 6.82 7.47 -5.33
C ARG A 121 7.38 6.10 -4.94
N LEU A 122 6.88 5.50 -3.86
CA LEU A 122 7.31 4.18 -3.41
C LEU A 122 7.05 3.10 -4.46
N LEU A 123 5.88 3.12 -5.09
CA LEU A 123 5.50 2.14 -6.11
C LEU A 123 6.31 2.23 -7.42
N TRP A 124 7.09 3.29 -7.64
CA TRP A 124 8.02 3.39 -8.78
C TRP A 124 9.32 2.60 -8.59
N PHE A 125 9.66 2.25 -7.35
CA PHE A 125 10.87 1.50 -7.05
C PHE A 125 10.63 -0.01 -7.08
N SER A 126 11.67 -0.77 -7.43
CA SER A 126 11.69 -2.23 -7.25
C SER A 126 11.54 -2.62 -5.77
N LEU A 127 11.07 -3.83 -5.47
CA LEU A 127 10.83 -4.29 -4.09
C LEU A 127 12.05 -4.11 -3.15
N PRO A 128 13.30 -4.44 -3.55
CA PRO A 128 14.46 -4.19 -2.69
C PRO A 128 14.75 -2.70 -2.50
N GLN A 129 14.53 -1.87 -3.52
CA GLN A 129 14.70 -0.42 -3.41
C GLN A 129 13.61 0.22 -2.53
N GLN A 130 12.39 -0.31 -2.55
CA GLN A 130 11.32 0.12 -1.65
C GLN A 130 11.73 -0.06 -0.18
N ALA A 131 12.40 -1.17 0.17
CA ALA A 131 12.91 -1.41 1.52
C ALA A 131 13.81 -0.25 2.01
N LEU A 132 14.69 0.26 1.15
CA LEU A 132 15.54 1.41 1.46
C LEU A 132 14.73 2.71 1.62
N GLN A 133 13.64 2.87 0.86
CA GLN A 133 12.79 4.06 0.91
C GLN A 133 11.80 4.06 2.09
N VAL A 134 11.38 2.90 2.59
CA VAL A 134 10.51 2.82 3.79
C VAL A 134 11.30 2.91 5.09
N LEU A 135 12.60 2.63 5.08
CA LEU A 135 13.46 2.72 6.26
C LEU A 135 13.36 4.08 6.99
N PRO A 136 13.41 5.25 6.33
CA PRO A 136 13.19 6.54 6.99
C PRO A 136 11.81 6.70 7.63
N LEU A 137 10.76 6.08 7.07
CA LEU A 137 9.41 6.15 7.64
C LEU A 137 9.36 5.38 8.95
N PHE A 138 9.93 4.17 8.98
CA PHE A 138 10.03 3.37 10.21
C PHE A 138 10.89 4.06 11.26
N PHE A 139 12.02 4.67 10.88
CA PHE A 139 12.81 5.46 11.82
C PHE A 139 12.05 6.67 12.37
N ALA A 140 11.28 7.39 11.55
CA ALA A 140 10.49 8.52 12.01
C ALA A 140 9.45 8.10 13.07
N ALA A 141 8.79 6.95 12.86
CA ALA A 141 7.86 6.38 13.83
C ALA A 141 8.57 5.93 15.11
N GLN A 142 9.68 5.21 14.99
CA GLN A 142 10.50 4.76 16.13
C GLN A 142 10.98 5.94 16.99
N ILE A 143 11.40 7.04 16.35
CA ILE A 143 11.81 8.27 17.04
C ILE A 143 10.62 8.92 17.74
N LEU A 144 9.44 8.94 17.12
CA LEU A 144 8.24 9.48 17.75
C LEU A 144 7.83 8.66 18.99
N GLU A 145 7.82 7.33 18.89
CA GLU A 145 7.58 6.45 20.04
C GLU A 145 8.59 6.71 21.16
N PHE A 146 9.88 6.80 20.82
CA PHE A 146 10.93 7.15 21.76
C PHE A 146 10.65 8.49 22.47
N ILE A 147 10.34 9.54 21.72
CA ILE A 147 10.07 10.87 22.28
C ILE A 147 8.86 10.83 23.21
N VAL A 148 7.75 10.23 22.76
CA VAL A 148 6.53 10.12 23.57
C VAL A 148 6.81 9.36 24.85
N ARG A 149 7.44 8.19 24.77
CA ARG A 149 7.83 7.37 25.92
C ARG A 149 8.69 8.13 26.92
N MET A 150 9.71 8.86 26.45
CA MET A 150 10.58 9.63 27.34
C MET A 150 9.85 10.83 27.96
N ALA A 151 8.98 11.50 27.21
CA ALA A 151 8.19 12.63 27.69
C ALA A 151 7.16 12.22 28.77
N THR A 152 6.69 10.98 28.74
CA THR A 152 5.74 10.44 29.71
C THR A 152 6.41 9.73 30.89
N GLY A 153 7.72 9.89 31.06
CA GLY A 153 8.47 9.32 32.19
C GLY A 153 8.85 7.85 32.05
N GLY A 154 8.80 7.30 30.83
CA GLY A 154 9.28 5.95 30.53
C GLY A 154 10.80 5.82 30.67
N SER A 155 11.26 4.60 30.95
CA SER A 155 12.70 4.29 31.00
C SER A 155 13.31 4.18 29.60
N PHE A 156 14.59 4.54 29.48
CA PHE A 156 15.35 4.36 28.24
C PHE A 156 15.37 2.87 27.80
N PRO A 157 14.86 2.53 26.60
CA PRO A 157 14.75 1.14 26.15
C PRO A 157 16.09 0.52 25.69
N GLY A 158 17.18 1.29 25.71
CA GLY A 158 18.49 0.86 25.22
C GLY A 158 18.69 1.13 23.73
N TRP A 159 19.95 1.14 23.30
CA TRP A 159 20.31 1.40 21.90
C TRP A 159 19.77 0.37 20.91
N SER A 160 19.52 -0.86 21.36
CA SER A 160 18.93 -1.92 20.54
C SER A 160 17.53 -1.58 20.02
N PHE A 161 16.84 -0.62 20.65
CA PHE A 161 15.55 -0.11 20.20
C PHE A 161 15.59 0.43 18.76
N PHE A 162 16.69 1.06 18.37
CA PHE A 162 16.85 1.61 17.02
C PHE A 162 17.20 0.57 15.95
N LEU A 163 17.37 -0.70 16.34
CA LEU A 163 17.54 -1.81 15.39
C LEU A 163 16.20 -2.26 14.80
N ALA A 164 15.09 -2.08 15.54
CA ALA A 164 13.75 -2.44 15.10
C ALA A 164 13.39 -1.88 13.70
N PRO A 165 13.54 -0.57 13.40
CA PRO A 165 13.19 -0.03 12.07
C PRO A 165 14.07 -0.59 10.95
N VAL A 166 15.32 -0.98 11.25
CA VAL A 166 16.22 -1.64 10.28
C VAL A 166 15.72 -3.04 9.96
N LEU A 167 15.38 -3.83 10.97
CA LEU A 167 14.83 -5.17 10.78
C LEU A 167 13.47 -5.14 10.09
N GLN A 168 12.66 -4.12 10.39
CA GLN A 168 11.35 -3.90 9.78
C GLN A 168 11.47 -3.55 8.28
N ALA A 169 12.45 -2.71 7.93
CA ALA A 169 12.77 -2.45 6.53
C ALA A 169 13.32 -3.69 5.82
N LEU A 170 14.15 -4.50 6.50
CA LEU A 170 14.68 -5.75 5.94
C LEU A 170 13.57 -6.81 5.72
N LEU A 171 12.54 -6.81 6.57
CA LEU A 171 11.34 -7.64 6.42
C LEU A 171 10.48 -7.23 5.21
N TRP A 172 10.58 -5.98 4.75
CA TRP A 172 9.73 -5.40 3.71
C TRP A 172 9.59 -6.24 2.44
N PRO A 173 10.68 -6.75 1.80
CA PRO A 173 10.55 -7.53 0.57
C PRO A 173 9.79 -8.85 0.79
N GLY A 174 10.02 -9.52 1.93
CA GLY A 174 9.33 -10.76 2.29
C GLY A 174 7.85 -10.52 2.56
N LEU A 175 7.53 -9.49 3.35
CA LEU A 175 6.15 -9.08 3.62
C LEU A 175 5.41 -8.68 2.33
N SER A 176 6.07 -7.90 1.47
CA SER A 176 5.51 -7.47 0.19
C SER A 176 5.25 -8.64 -0.75
N TRP A 177 6.17 -9.61 -0.80
CA TRP A 177 5.97 -10.83 -1.59
C TRP A 177 4.76 -11.64 -1.09
N LEU A 178 4.63 -11.82 0.23
CA LEU A 178 3.53 -12.53 0.87
C LEU A 178 2.18 -11.85 0.62
N LEU A 179 2.09 -10.54 0.83
CA LEU A 179 0.84 -9.78 0.73
C LEU A 179 0.40 -9.54 -0.73
N LEU A 180 1.34 -9.56 -1.69
CA LEU A 180 1.04 -9.54 -3.12
C LEU A 180 0.72 -10.93 -3.69
N ALA A 181 1.06 -12.03 -3.00
CA ALA A 181 0.88 -13.38 -3.53
C ALA A 181 -0.57 -13.69 -3.97
N PRO A 182 -1.63 -13.29 -3.25
CA PRO A 182 -3.00 -13.49 -3.71
C PRO A 182 -3.39 -12.61 -4.91
N GLN A 183 -2.74 -11.45 -5.07
CA GLN A 183 -3.01 -10.53 -6.18
C GLN A 183 -2.38 -11.01 -7.50
N ARG A 184 -1.31 -11.82 -7.41
CA ARG A 184 -0.66 -12.44 -8.58
C ARG A 184 -1.44 -13.63 -9.15
N ARG A 185 -2.49 -14.11 -8.49
CA ARG A 185 -3.28 -15.31 -8.87
C ARG A 185 -4.61 -15.00 -9.59
N ALA A 186 -4.71 -13.89 -10.33
CA ALA A 186 -5.83 -13.63 -11.23
C ALA A 186 -5.27 -13.36 -12.63
N PRO A 187 -5.84 -13.88 -13.75
CA PRO A 187 -7.25 -14.26 -13.99
C PRO A 187 -7.47 -15.67 -14.58
N ASP A 188 -8.64 -16.28 -14.33
CA ASP A 188 -9.11 -17.46 -15.09
C ASP A 188 -10.03 -16.97 -16.22
N THR A 189 -9.42 -16.48 -17.32
CA THR A 189 -10.11 -16.09 -18.55
C THR A 189 -9.96 -17.22 -19.57
N ASP A 190 -10.47 -18.43 -19.30
CA ASP A 190 -10.52 -19.45 -20.36
C ASP A 190 -11.57 -20.56 -20.18
N GLN A 191 -12.77 -20.25 -19.68
CA GLN A 191 -13.88 -21.23 -19.67
C GLN A 191 -15.10 -20.86 -20.51
N ASN A 192 -15.18 -19.64 -21.05
CA ASN A 192 -16.32 -19.18 -21.86
C ASN A 192 -15.90 -18.68 -23.25
N ARG A 193 -15.10 -19.47 -23.96
CA ARG A 193 -14.99 -19.32 -25.41
C ARG A 193 -15.99 -20.28 -26.05
N PRO A 194 -17.19 -19.83 -26.49
CA PRO A 194 -18.05 -20.69 -27.28
C PRO A 194 -17.32 -21.03 -28.59
N LEU A 195 -17.19 -22.33 -28.87
CA LEU A 195 -16.69 -22.89 -30.13
C LEU A 195 -17.77 -22.79 -31.22
#